data_AF-A0A1W9NZH7-F1
#
_entry.id   AF-A0A1W9NZH7-F1
#
_cell.length_a   1.000
_cell.length_b   1.000
_cell.length_c   1.000
_cell.angle_alpha   90.00
_cell.angle_beta   90.00
_cell.angle_gamma   90.00
#
_symmetry.space_group_name_H-M   'P 1'
#
loop_
_entity.id
_entity.type
_entity.pdbx_description
1 polymer ?
#
loop_
_entity_poly.entity_id
_entity_poly.type
_entity_poly.pdbx_seq_one_letter_code
_entity_poly.pdbx_strand_id
1 'polypeptide(L)'
;MQEENYQQTEQTQSSQTDQPTQESTPISEEASPQPKKSGTGLQSNIAGALAYVLGPVTGIVFLLIEPEDKFVRFHAMQSTILGIAVFVISVALSFFDFLGLLSIPLNLAAFALWIVLIYKAYNNEEWKLPIIGDMAKEQIG
;
A
#
# COMPACT_ATOMS: atom_id res chain seq x y z
N MET A 1 -3.18 53.73 38.23
CA MET A 1 -1.80 53.24 38.39
C MET A 1 -1.81 51.71 38.32
N GLN A 2 -1.85 51.13 37.11
CA GLN A 2 -1.55 49.70 36.79
C GLN A 2 -1.78 49.36 35.28
N GLU A 3 -1.58 50.28 34.34
CA GLU A 3 -1.78 50.02 32.89
C GLU A 3 -0.50 50.16 32.02
N GLU A 4 0.68 50.28 32.62
CA GLU A 4 1.92 50.62 31.88
C GLU A 4 2.88 49.44 31.62
N ASN A 5 2.46 48.17 31.73
CA ASN A 5 3.42 47.04 31.59
C ASN A 5 3.03 45.94 30.58
N TYR A 6 2.22 46.26 29.57
CA TYR A 6 1.84 45.33 28.50
C TYR A 6 2.42 45.68 27.11
N GLN A 7 3.37 46.62 27.01
CA GLN A 7 3.88 47.13 25.72
C GLN A 7 5.41 47.11 25.55
N GLN A 8 6.15 46.32 26.34
CA GLN A 8 7.63 46.32 26.31
C GLN A 8 8.29 45.00 25.89
N THR A 9 7.62 44.18 25.07
CA THR A 9 8.22 42.98 24.47
C THR A 9 8.31 43.00 22.94
N GLU A 10 7.91 44.10 22.29
CA GLU A 10 8.19 44.33 20.88
C GLU A 10 9.25 45.43 20.74
N GLN A 11 10.27 45.21 19.91
CA GLN A 11 11.47 46.04 19.68
C GLN A 11 12.59 45.75 20.72
N THR A 12 13.63 44.97 20.41
CA THR A 12 14.76 45.45 19.61
C THR A 12 15.71 44.27 19.32
N GLN A 13 15.75 43.77 18.07
CA GLN A 13 17.00 43.37 17.43
C GLN A 13 16.83 43.32 15.90
N SER A 14 16.80 44.49 15.28
CA SER A 14 17.33 44.71 13.92
C SER A 14 18.84 45.04 14.10
N SER A 15 19.80 44.84 13.21
CA SER A 15 19.89 44.57 11.77
C SER A 15 21.31 44.06 11.50
N GLN A 16 21.51 43.20 10.50
CA GLN A 16 22.68 43.29 9.61
C GLN A 16 22.23 42.92 8.20
N THR A 17 22.58 43.79 7.26
CA THR A 17 22.15 43.85 5.87
C THR A 17 23.31 43.40 4.94
N ASP A 18 22.94 42.92 3.74
CA ASP A 18 23.65 42.98 2.45
C ASP A 18 24.34 41.73 1.84
N GLN A 19 23.54 41.03 1.01
CA GLN A 19 23.79 40.44 -0.35
C GLN A 19 24.85 39.32 -0.57
N PRO A 20 24.69 38.43 -1.60
CA PRO A 20 24.00 38.63 -2.89
C PRO A 20 22.93 37.59 -3.26
N THR A 21 22.11 37.97 -4.24
CA THR A 21 21.21 37.13 -5.03
C THR A 21 21.85 35.79 -5.39
N GLN A 22 21.36 34.70 -4.80
CA GLN A 22 21.55 33.36 -5.36
C GLN A 22 20.26 32.97 -6.09
N GLU A 23 20.27 33.25 -7.39
CA GLU A 23 19.51 32.47 -8.35
C GLU A 23 19.99 31.02 -8.24
N SER A 24 19.30 30.23 -7.43
CA SER A 24 19.44 28.79 -7.39
C SER A 24 18.10 28.22 -7.82
N THR A 25 18.10 27.68 -9.03
CA THR A 25 17.28 26.60 -9.56
C THR A 25 16.45 25.91 -8.46
N PRO A 26 15.15 25.61 -8.66
CA PRO A 26 14.47 24.68 -7.77
C PRO A 26 15.19 23.35 -7.96
N ILE A 27 16.14 23.05 -7.07
CA ILE A 27 16.68 21.72 -6.92
C ILE A 27 15.45 20.93 -6.50
N SER A 28 14.89 20.18 -7.45
CA SER A 28 13.95 19.11 -7.16
C SER A 28 14.60 18.29 -6.04
N GLU A 29 14.12 18.53 -4.83
CA GLU A 29 14.40 17.72 -3.67
C GLU A 29 13.85 16.35 -4.06
N GLU A 30 14.74 15.50 -4.55
CA GLU A 30 14.48 14.09 -4.80
C GLU A 30 14.23 13.49 -3.42
N ALA A 31 13.00 13.69 -2.94
CA ALA A 31 12.51 13.21 -1.67
C ALA A 31 12.72 11.71 -1.69
N SER A 32 13.71 11.26 -0.93
CA SER A 32 13.91 9.85 -0.64
C SER A 32 12.55 9.31 -0.18
N PRO A 33 12.03 8.21 -0.74
CA PRO A 33 10.69 7.75 -0.39
C PRO A 33 10.70 7.36 1.09
N GLN A 34 10.23 8.27 1.93
CA GLN A 34 10.01 7.97 3.34
C GLN A 34 8.96 6.86 3.39
N PRO A 35 9.18 5.80 4.19
CA PRO A 35 8.25 4.68 4.25
C PRO A 35 6.87 5.18 4.70
N LYS A 36 5.89 5.11 3.79
CA LYS A 36 4.51 5.49 4.07
C LYS A 36 3.97 4.55 5.14
N LYS A 37 3.47 5.12 6.23
CA LYS A 37 2.79 4.37 7.30
C LYS A 37 1.29 4.39 7.06
N SER A 38 0.64 3.27 7.32
CA SER A 38 -0.81 3.07 7.19
C SER A 38 -1.52 3.30 8.54
N GLY A 39 -2.84 3.19 8.58
CA GLY A 39 -3.68 3.46 9.77
C GLY A 39 -3.39 2.56 10.96
N THR A 40 -2.86 1.36 10.74
CA THR A 40 -2.38 0.45 11.79
C THR A 40 -0.98 0.77 12.31
N GLY A 41 -0.28 1.75 11.71
CA GLY A 41 1.11 2.08 12.02
C GLY A 41 2.15 1.19 11.35
N LEU A 42 1.73 0.17 10.59
CA LEU A 42 2.59 -0.61 9.72
C LEU A 42 3.04 0.22 8.51
N GLN A 43 4.16 -0.17 7.90
CA GLN A 43 4.51 0.39 6.59
C GLN A 43 3.54 -0.18 5.54
N SER A 44 3.08 0.64 4.59
CA SER A 44 2.08 0.25 3.60
C SER A 44 2.47 -0.99 2.80
N ASN A 45 3.75 -1.13 2.43
CA ASN A 45 4.29 -2.31 1.75
C ASN A 45 4.20 -3.59 2.60
N ILE A 46 4.49 -3.47 3.91
CA ILE A 46 4.41 -4.59 4.84
C ILE A 46 2.95 -5.00 5.02
N ALA A 47 2.05 -4.05 5.26
CA ALA A 47 0.62 -4.32 5.38
C ALA A 47 0.04 -4.95 4.09
N GLY A 48 0.43 -4.43 2.91
CA GLY A 48 0.05 -5.00 1.62
C GLY A 48 0.55 -6.44 1.43
N ALA A 49 1.80 -6.74 1.82
CA ALA A 49 2.33 -8.10 1.77
C ALA A 49 1.61 -9.05 2.75
N LEU A 50 1.33 -8.58 3.96
CA LEU A 50 0.59 -9.35 4.99
C LEU A 50 -0.84 -9.69 4.57
N ALA A 51 -1.45 -8.87 3.71
CA ALA A 51 -2.80 -9.13 3.20
C ALA A 51 -2.91 -10.47 2.43
N TYR A 52 -1.80 -11.00 1.89
CA TYR A 52 -1.76 -12.28 1.19
C TYR A 52 -1.56 -13.52 2.08
N VAL A 53 -1.14 -13.36 3.34
CA VAL A 53 -0.62 -14.47 4.17
C VAL A 53 -1.65 -15.58 4.39
N LEU A 54 -2.89 -15.22 4.72
CA LEU A 54 -4.01 -16.17 4.87
C LEU A 54 -5.01 -16.04 3.71
N GLY A 55 -4.53 -15.54 2.56
CA GLY A 55 -5.35 -15.28 1.38
C GLY A 55 -6.56 -14.40 1.72
N PRO A 56 -7.80 -14.88 1.49
CA PRO A 56 -8.97 -14.03 1.62
C PRO A 56 -9.26 -13.60 3.06
N VAL A 57 -8.83 -14.38 4.05
CA VAL A 57 -9.06 -14.03 5.46
C VAL A 57 -8.29 -12.76 5.82
N THR A 58 -6.98 -12.73 5.57
CA THR A 58 -6.15 -11.54 5.81
C THR A 58 -6.51 -10.40 4.87
N GLY A 59 -6.85 -10.69 3.61
CA GLY A 59 -7.33 -9.69 2.66
C GLY A 59 -8.54 -8.93 3.20
N ILE A 60 -9.59 -9.64 3.64
CA ILE A 60 -10.78 -9.02 4.21
C ILE A 60 -10.44 -8.22 5.48
N VAL A 61 -9.60 -8.76 6.38
CA VAL A 61 -9.19 -8.04 7.59
C VAL A 61 -8.52 -6.71 7.24
N PHE A 62 -7.57 -6.69 6.32
CA PHE A 62 -6.89 -5.46 5.90
C PHE A 62 -7.82 -4.46 5.20
N LEU A 63 -8.84 -4.92 4.46
CA LEU A 63 -9.86 -4.02 3.90
C LEU A 63 -10.67 -3.29 4.97
N LEU A 64 -10.88 -3.92 6.13
CA LEU A 64 -11.65 -3.34 7.22
C LEU A 64 -10.81 -2.41 8.10
N ILE A 65 -9.54 -2.76 8.37
CA ILE A 65 -8.68 -2.02 9.29
C ILE A 65 -7.81 -0.96 8.61
N GLU A 66 -7.64 -1.01 7.28
CA GLU A 66 -6.89 -0.02 6.49
C GLU A 66 -7.77 0.69 5.43
N PRO A 67 -8.85 1.40 5.84
CA PRO A 67 -9.79 2.01 4.90
C PRO A 67 -9.21 3.17 4.08
N GLU A 68 -8.16 3.85 4.56
CA GLU A 68 -7.61 5.04 3.89
C GLU A 68 -6.40 4.72 3.00
N ASP A 69 -5.70 3.61 3.23
CA ASP A 69 -4.49 3.30 2.47
C ASP A 69 -4.82 2.54 1.18
N LYS A 70 -4.93 3.30 0.08
CA LYS A 70 -5.20 2.78 -1.26
C LYS A 70 -4.27 1.63 -1.68
N PHE A 71 -2.99 1.68 -1.28
CA PHE A 71 -2.01 0.63 -1.59
C PHE A 71 -2.34 -0.67 -0.87
N VAL A 72 -2.61 -0.60 0.44
CA VAL A 72 -2.98 -1.76 1.24
C VAL A 72 -4.32 -2.33 0.75
N ARG A 73 -5.29 -1.46 0.45
CA ARG A 73 -6.59 -1.85 -0.10
C ARG A 73 -6.47 -2.56 -1.43
N PHE A 74 -5.59 -2.11 -2.32
CA PHE A 74 -5.33 -2.77 -3.60
C PHE A 74 -4.88 -4.24 -3.40
N HIS A 75 -3.84 -4.46 -2.60
CA HIS A 75 -3.32 -5.80 -2.33
C HIS A 75 -4.28 -6.66 -1.52
N ALA A 76 -5.03 -6.07 -0.59
CA ALA A 76 -6.04 -6.75 0.21
C ALA A 76 -7.23 -7.21 -0.64
N MET A 77 -7.70 -6.38 -1.58
CA MET A 77 -8.74 -6.76 -2.53
C MET A 77 -8.26 -7.86 -3.48
N GLN A 78 -7.03 -7.71 -4.00
CA GLN A 78 -6.41 -8.70 -4.87
C GLN A 78 -6.22 -10.05 -4.16
N SER A 79 -5.77 -10.06 -2.91
CA SER A 79 -5.66 -11.26 -2.08
C SER A 79 -7.01 -11.93 -1.86
N THR A 80 -8.04 -11.13 -1.57
CA THR A 80 -9.41 -11.62 -1.37
C THR A 80 -9.97 -12.29 -2.61
N ILE A 81 -9.93 -11.62 -3.75
CA ILE A 81 -10.47 -12.13 -5.01
C ILE A 81 -9.69 -13.36 -5.48
N LEU A 82 -8.34 -13.28 -5.48
CA LEU A 82 -7.49 -14.41 -5.88
C LEU A 82 -7.71 -15.62 -4.97
N GLY A 83 -7.75 -15.41 -3.66
CA GLY A 83 -7.96 -16.46 -2.68
C GLY A 83 -9.30 -17.18 -2.84
N ILE A 84 -10.38 -16.42 -3.05
CA ILE A 84 -11.72 -16.98 -3.34
C ILE A 84 -11.70 -17.74 -4.67
N ALA A 85 -11.11 -17.18 -5.72
CA ALA A 85 -11.05 -17.82 -7.03
C ALA A 85 -10.28 -19.15 -6.97
N VAL A 86 -9.12 -19.18 -6.32
CA VAL A 86 -8.34 -20.41 -6.10
C VAL A 86 -9.15 -21.42 -5.30
N PHE A 87 -9.80 -21.01 -4.22
CA PHE A 87 -10.64 -21.91 -3.41
C PHE A 87 -11.77 -22.54 -4.22
N VAL A 88 -12.51 -21.74 -4.99
CA VAL A 88 -13.61 -22.24 -5.85
C VAL A 88 -13.08 -23.20 -6.91
N ILE A 89 -11.96 -22.89 -7.57
CA ILE A 89 -11.34 -23.78 -8.56
C ILE A 89 -10.89 -25.10 -7.91
N SER A 90 -10.26 -25.04 -6.73
CA SER A 90 -9.83 -26.23 -6.00
C SER A 90 -11.01 -27.13 -5.62
N VAL A 91 -12.12 -26.54 -5.13
CA VAL A 91 -13.35 -27.28 -4.84
C VAL A 91 -13.94 -27.88 -6.11
N ALA A 92 -14.03 -27.12 -7.20
CA ALA A 92 -14.55 -27.61 -8.47
C ALA A 92 -13.74 -28.79 -9.03
N LEU A 93 -12.40 -28.71 -9.00
CA LEU A 93 -11.51 -29.78 -9.45
C LEU A 93 -11.61 -31.03 -8.58
N SER A 94 -11.93 -30.89 -7.29
CA SER A 94 -12.07 -32.03 -6.37
C SER A 94 -13.22 -32.98 -6.74
N PHE A 95 -14.20 -32.53 -7.53
CA PHE A 95 -15.28 -33.39 -8.04
C PHE A 95 -14.88 -34.27 -9.22
N PHE A 96 -13.69 -34.06 -9.80
CA PHE A 96 -13.21 -34.77 -10.98
C PHE A 96 -11.94 -35.58 -10.65
N ASP A 97 -12.13 -36.81 -10.16
CA ASP A 97 -11.06 -37.71 -9.69
C ASP A 97 -9.90 -37.93 -10.70
N PHE A 98 -10.16 -37.79 -12.01
CA PHE A 98 -9.15 -38.00 -13.07
C PHE A 98 -8.25 -36.78 -13.36
N LEU A 99 -8.55 -35.59 -12.84
CA LEU A 99 -7.75 -34.37 -13.08
C LEU A 99 -6.55 -34.22 -12.13
N GLY A 100 -6.27 -35.23 -11.30
CA GLY A 100 -5.19 -35.18 -10.29
C GLY A 100 -3.83 -34.78 -10.87
N LEU A 101 -3.47 -35.24 -12.07
CA LEU A 101 -2.18 -34.91 -12.70
C LEU A 101 -2.12 -33.47 -13.22
N LEU A 102 -3.24 -32.89 -13.66
CA LEU A 102 -3.32 -31.50 -14.12
C LEU A 102 -3.33 -30.52 -12.94
N SER A 103 -3.72 -30.99 -11.75
CA SER A 103 -3.75 -30.17 -10.54
C SER A 103 -2.35 -29.78 -10.05
N ILE A 104 -1.32 -30.60 -10.29
CA ILE A 104 0.06 -30.34 -9.86
C ILE A 104 0.64 -29.07 -10.49
N PRO A 105 0.73 -28.94 -11.83
CA PRO A 105 1.29 -27.73 -12.44
C PRO A 105 0.45 -26.49 -12.14
N LEU A 106 -0.87 -26.63 -12.00
CA LEU A 106 -1.76 -25.54 -11.65
C LEU A 106 -1.50 -25.00 -10.23
N ASN A 107 -1.38 -25.89 -9.24
CA ASN A 107 -1.05 -25.50 -7.86
C ASN A 107 0.32 -24.86 -7.77
N LEU A 108 1.31 -25.38 -8.51
CA LEU A 108 2.65 -24.79 -8.54
C LEU A 108 2.65 -23.39 -9.18
N ALA A 109 1.90 -23.19 -10.26
CA ALA A 109 1.73 -21.88 -10.88
C ALA A 109 1.01 -20.90 -9.95
N ALA A 110 -0.06 -21.34 -9.26
CA ALA A 110 -0.77 -20.53 -8.29
C ALA A 110 0.12 -20.14 -7.09
N PHE A 111 0.93 -21.08 -6.60
CA PHE A 111 1.88 -20.83 -5.52
C PHE A 111 2.99 -19.85 -5.94
N ALA A 112 3.56 -20.03 -7.14
CA ALA A 112 4.55 -19.09 -7.68
C ALA A 112 3.95 -17.68 -7.84
N LEU A 113 2.73 -17.58 -8.37
CA LEU A 113 2.00 -16.33 -8.49
C LEU A 113 1.80 -15.65 -7.12
N TRP A 114 1.40 -16.42 -6.11
CA TRP A 114 1.21 -15.94 -4.74
C TRP A 114 2.50 -15.33 -4.15
N ILE A 115 3.64 -16.01 -4.34
CA ILE A 115 4.94 -15.47 -3.91
C ILE A 115 5.31 -14.19 -4.66
N VAL A 116 5.08 -14.13 -5.97
CA VAL A 116 5.35 -12.92 -6.76
C VAL A 116 4.50 -11.74 -6.28
N LEU A 117 3.24 -11.96 -5.92
CA LEU A 117 2.37 -10.92 -5.39
C LEU A 117 2.83 -10.37 -4.05
N ILE A 118 3.25 -11.26 -3.13
CA ILE A 118 3.86 -10.86 -1.85
C ILE A 118 5.13 -10.03 -2.10
N TYR A 119 6.00 -10.50 -2.99
CA TYR A 119 7.24 -9.79 -3.33
C TYR A 119 6.95 -8.41 -3.93
N LYS A 120 5.98 -8.30 -4.84
CA LYS A 120 5.60 -7.01 -5.45
C LYS A 120 5.01 -6.05 -4.40
N ALA A 121 4.14 -6.53 -3.54
CA ALA A 121 3.61 -5.74 -2.43
C ALA A 121 4.72 -5.23 -1.50
N TYR A 122 5.67 -6.09 -1.15
CA TYR A 122 6.82 -5.73 -0.31
C TYR A 122 7.71 -4.64 -0.94
N ASN A 123 7.83 -4.62 -2.27
CA ASN A 123 8.60 -3.62 -3.02
C ASN A 123 7.80 -2.36 -3.41
N ASN A 124 6.61 -2.14 -2.82
CA ASN A 124 5.71 -1.01 -3.14
C ASN A 124 5.21 -1.01 -4.60
N GLU A 125 5.06 -2.19 -5.22
CA GLU A 125 4.57 -2.32 -6.59
C GLU A 125 3.12 -2.83 -6.66
N GLU A 126 2.23 -2.03 -7.27
CA GLU A 126 0.86 -2.44 -7.59
C GLU A 126 0.81 -3.29 -8.86
N TRP A 127 1.18 -4.58 -8.75
CA TRP A 127 1.09 -5.48 -9.89
C TRP A 127 -0.34 -6.00 -10.10
N LYS A 128 -1.00 -5.44 -11.12
CA LYS A 128 -2.39 -5.76 -11.49
C LYS A 128 -2.45 -7.03 -12.32
N LEU A 129 -3.19 -8.03 -11.82
CA LEU A 129 -3.52 -9.18 -12.65
C LEU A 129 -4.56 -8.76 -13.70
N PRO A 130 -4.41 -9.19 -14.96
CA PRO A 130 -5.28 -8.76 -16.07
C PRO A 130 -6.77 -9.10 -15.86
N ILE A 131 -7.08 -10.02 -14.95
CA ILE A 131 -8.46 -10.44 -14.64
C ILE A 131 -9.09 -9.57 -13.52
N ILE A 132 -8.29 -8.85 -12.72
CA ILE A 132 -8.73 -8.19 -11.47
C ILE A 132 -8.46 -6.67 -11.49
N GLY A 133 -7.67 -6.18 -12.46
CA GLY A 133 -7.22 -4.79 -12.55
C GLY A 133 -8.33 -3.75 -12.78
N ASP A 134 -9.42 -4.13 -13.45
CA ASP A 134 -10.50 -3.19 -13.82
C ASP A 134 -11.50 -2.99 -12.67
N MET A 135 -11.82 -4.03 -11.90
CA MET A 135 -12.68 -3.91 -10.71
C MET A 135 -12.05 -3.04 -9.62
N ALA A 136 -10.72 -3.08 -9.50
CA ALA A 136 -9.99 -2.30 -8.50
C ALA A 136 -9.99 -0.79 -8.80
N LYS A 137 -10.09 -0.37 -10.07
CA LYS A 137 -10.16 1.05 -10.45
C LYS A 137 -11.52 1.68 -10.20
N GLU A 138 -12.59 0.90 -10.27
CA GLU A 138 -13.96 1.41 -10.15
C GLU A 138 -14.39 1.71 -8.69
N GLN A 139 -13.70 1.13 -7.71
CA GLN A 139 -13.94 1.41 -6.28
C GLN A 139 -13.08 2.54 -5.70
N ILE A 140 -12.21 3.17 -6.50
CA ILE A 140 -11.38 4.32 -6.10
C ILE A 140 -11.87 5.65 -6.69
N GLY A 141 -13.04 5.63 -7.34
CA GLY A 141 -13.79 6.83 -7.72
C GLY A 141 -14.45 7.49 -6.52
#